data_AF-A0A194XQ37-F1
#
_entry.id   AF-A0A194XQ37-F1
#
_cell.length_a   1.000
_cell.length_b   1.000
_cell.length_c   1.000
_cell.angle_alpha   90.00
_cell.angle_beta   90.00
_cell.angle_gamma   90.00
#
_symmetry.space_group_name_H-M   'P 1'
#
loop_
_entity.id
_entity.type
_entity.pdbx_description
1 polymer ?
#
loop_
_entity_poly.entity_id
_entity_poly.type
_entity_poly.pdbx_seq_one_letter_code
_entity_poly.pdbx_strand_id
1 'polypeptide(L)'
;MFCKLSPISSFFLTLIKFSAPALVAVGDDYEDVRFNSTIFGSSPYIGAPSLEIDEHWKALIHDGAISISYSELLKIGASNNSVLLPAARGGGYMAWLEVYHQLHCLHTLWQNTWPTYYNATQLESEDKDSIYRKHIDHCADNLRQKLMCDADVGIITYDWLEKHKSPVPNFNTVHRCRDLKRVWSWHADRRVLRSGSDELVKMPNSVVLDHLP
;
A
#
# COMPACT_ATOMS: atom_id res chain seq x y z
N MET A 1 45.04 37.54 -18.46
CA MET A 1 44.58 36.19 -18.85
C MET A 1 43.06 36.17 -18.64
N PHE A 2 42.30 36.36 -19.73
CA PHE A 2 40.82 36.42 -19.67
C PHE A 2 40.28 35.00 -19.78
N CYS A 3 39.61 34.51 -18.73
CA CYS A 3 38.90 33.24 -18.79
C CYS A 3 37.49 33.49 -19.34
N LYS A 4 37.25 33.15 -20.60
CA LYS A 4 35.90 33.11 -21.19
C LYS A 4 35.19 31.86 -20.67
N LEU A 5 34.17 32.04 -19.84
CA LEU A 5 33.22 30.98 -19.51
C LEU A 5 32.34 30.71 -20.74
N SER A 6 32.37 29.49 -21.24
CA SER A 6 31.47 28.99 -22.28
C SER A 6 30.09 28.69 -21.66
N PRO A 7 28.96 28.95 -22.34
CA PRO A 7 27.65 28.64 -21.79
C PRO A 7 27.44 27.12 -21.81
N ILE A 8 27.22 26.54 -20.63
CA ILE A 8 26.81 25.15 -20.47
C ILE A 8 25.46 25.00 -21.17
N SER A 9 25.41 24.16 -22.19
CA SER A 9 24.17 23.75 -22.86
C SER A 9 23.20 23.19 -21.81
N SER A 10 22.08 23.87 -21.64
CA SER A 10 20.98 23.43 -20.76
C SER A 10 20.31 22.20 -21.38
N PHE A 11 20.82 21.02 -21.07
CA PHE A 11 20.04 19.79 -21.20
C PHE A 11 18.88 19.89 -20.22
N PHE A 12 17.67 20.12 -20.73
CA PHE A 12 16.45 19.89 -19.97
C PHE A 12 16.39 18.40 -19.63
N LEU A 13 16.90 18.03 -18.45
CA LEU A 13 16.56 16.77 -17.82
C LEU A 13 15.05 16.80 -17.58
N THR A 14 14.30 16.07 -18.41
CA THR A 14 12.91 15.76 -18.12
C THR A 14 12.92 14.92 -16.85
N LEU A 15 12.78 15.57 -15.69
CA LEU A 15 12.60 14.89 -14.42
C LEU A 15 11.38 13.98 -14.60
N ILE A 16 11.58 12.67 -14.51
CA ILE A 16 10.48 11.72 -14.32
C ILE A 16 9.88 12.09 -12.97
N LYS A 17 8.86 12.94 -12.97
CA LYS A 17 8.14 13.32 -11.77
C LYS A 17 7.22 12.16 -11.41
N PHE A 18 7.30 11.73 -10.16
CA PHE A 18 6.31 10.83 -9.59
C PHE A 18 4.89 11.37 -9.86
N SER A 19 4.00 10.48 -10.28
CA SER A 19 2.61 10.79 -10.56
C SER A 19 1.74 9.72 -9.90
N ALA A 20 0.70 10.16 -9.20
CA ALA A 20 -0.33 9.28 -8.65
C ALA A 20 -1.70 9.96 -8.80
N PRO A 21 -2.69 9.30 -9.43
CA PRO A 21 -4.02 9.89 -9.67
C PRO A 21 -4.72 10.36 -8.40
N ALA A 22 -4.51 9.67 -7.27
CA ALA A 22 -5.11 10.04 -5.98
C ALA A 22 -4.59 11.34 -5.38
N LEU A 23 -3.48 11.91 -5.89
CA LEU A 23 -2.96 13.20 -5.40
C LEU A 23 -3.97 14.34 -5.58
N VAL A 24 -4.89 14.26 -6.54
CA VAL A 24 -5.95 15.27 -6.70
C VAL A 24 -6.91 15.30 -5.49
N ALA A 25 -7.06 14.17 -4.80
CA ALA A 25 -7.96 14.05 -3.66
C ALA A 25 -7.36 14.59 -2.38
N VAL A 26 -6.04 14.51 -2.21
CA VAL A 26 -5.33 14.87 -0.97
C VAL A 26 -4.42 16.09 -1.10
N GLY A 27 -4.04 16.47 -2.31
CA GLY A 27 -3.07 17.55 -2.56
C GLY A 27 -1.79 17.41 -1.74
N ASP A 28 -1.35 18.55 -1.22
CA ASP A 28 -0.29 18.68 -0.23
C ASP A 28 -0.85 18.82 1.20
N ASP A 29 -2.11 18.40 1.40
CA ASP A 29 -2.77 18.45 2.69
C ASP A 29 -2.30 17.27 3.57
N TYR A 30 -1.90 17.62 4.79
CA TYR A 30 -1.49 16.66 5.81
C TYR A 30 -2.02 17.12 7.17
N GLU A 31 -2.24 16.15 8.04
CA GLU A 31 -2.59 16.36 9.45
C GLU A 31 -1.51 15.78 10.36
N ASP A 32 -1.29 16.45 11.50
CA ASP A 32 -0.40 15.95 12.54
C ASP A 32 -1.17 14.96 13.41
N VAL A 33 -0.73 13.70 13.40
CA VAL A 33 -1.35 12.60 14.14
C VAL A 33 -0.36 12.09 15.17
N ARG A 34 -0.76 12.12 16.45
CA ARG A 34 -0.03 11.43 17.50
C ARG A 34 -0.40 9.96 17.49
N PHE A 35 0.59 9.09 17.30
CA PHE A 35 0.36 7.66 17.35
C PHE A 35 0.06 7.20 18.78
N ASN A 36 -0.81 6.20 18.90
CA ASN A 36 -0.99 5.44 20.13
C ASN A 36 -0.26 4.10 19.98
N SER A 37 1.03 4.10 20.29
CA SER A 37 1.94 2.98 20.08
C SER A 37 2.64 2.56 21.38
N THR A 38 1.93 2.73 22.50
CA THR A 38 2.45 2.32 23.81
C THR A 38 2.79 0.82 23.80
N ILE A 39 3.97 0.45 24.29
CA ILE A 39 4.40 -0.95 24.38
C ILE A 39 3.39 -1.72 25.25
N PHE A 40 2.95 -2.89 24.77
CA PHE A 40 1.90 -3.69 25.39
C PHE A 40 0.52 -3.01 25.48
N GLY A 41 0.33 -1.89 24.75
CA GLY A 41 -0.98 -1.28 24.56
C GLY A 41 -1.91 -2.18 23.74
N SER A 42 -3.21 -1.92 23.84
CA SER A 42 -4.23 -2.59 23.03
C SER A 42 -4.53 -1.79 21.76
N SER A 43 -4.99 -2.49 20.73
CA SER A 43 -5.50 -1.90 19.50
C SER A 43 -6.60 -2.80 18.95
N PRO A 44 -7.66 -2.26 18.33
CA PRO A 44 -8.73 -3.06 17.74
C PRO A 44 -8.27 -3.90 16.53
N TYR A 45 -7.05 -3.66 16.04
CA TYR A 45 -6.49 -4.34 14.88
C TYR A 45 -5.54 -5.50 15.23
N ILE A 46 -5.19 -5.70 16.50
CA ILE A 46 -4.23 -6.73 16.92
C ILE A 46 -4.64 -7.38 18.24
N GLY A 47 -4.21 -8.61 18.46
CA GLY A 47 -4.52 -9.37 19.68
C GLY A 47 -4.64 -10.86 19.37
N ALA A 48 -5.28 -11.61 20.27
CA ALA A 48 -5.74 -12.95 19.94
C ALA A 48 -6.78 -12.85 18.81
N PRO A 49 -6.64 -13.61 17.72
CA PRO A 49 -7.45 -13.46 16.53
C PRO A 49 -8.93 -13.74 16.83
N SER A 50 -9.80 -12.96 16.19
CA SER A 50 -11.25 -13.02 16.40
C SER A 50 -11.97 -12.42 15.19
N LEU A 51 -13.26 -12.73 15.06
CA LEU A 51 -14.11 -12.16 14.01
C LEU A 51 -14.17 -10.63 14.08
N GLU A 52 -14.13 -10.06 15.29
CA GLU A 52 -14.13 -8.60 15.49
C GLU A 52 -12.87 -7.95 14.91
N ILE A 53 -11.70 -8.53 15.16
CA ILE A 53 -10.44 -8.04 14.57
C ILE A 53 -10.45 -8.18 13.04
N ASP A 54 -10.98 -9.30 12.53
CA ASP A 54 -11.11 -9.53 11.08
C ASP A 54 -12.05 -8.48 10.43
N GLU A 55 -13.14 -8.09 11.11
CA GLU A 55 -14.04 -7.03 10.65
C GLU A 55 -13.36 -5.67 10.61
N HIS A 56 -12.53 -5.34 11.61
CA HIS A 56 -11.73 -4.12 11.62
C HIS A 56 -10.75 -4.07 10.44
N TRP A 57 -10.02 -5.15 10.18
CA TRP A 57 -9.13 -5.23 9.01
C TRP A 57 -9.87 -5.20 7.69
N LYS A 58 -11.01 -5.89 7.59
CA LYS A 58 -11.86 -5.88 6.41
C LYS A 58 -12.33 -4.45 6.09
N ALA A 59 -12.72 -3.67 7.10
CA ALA A 59 -13.12 -2.28 6.90
C ALA A 59 -11.99 -1.39 6.36
N LEU A 60 -10.72 -1.71 6.64
CA LEU A 60 -9.57 -0.96 6.13
C LEU A 60 -9.15 -1.37 4.70
N ILE A 61 -9.25 -2.66 4.38
CA ILE A 61 -8.62 -3.23 3.17
C ILE A 61 -9.65 -3.45 2.04
N HIS A 62 -10.95 -3.57 2.36
CA HIS A 62 -11.92 -4.19 1.46
C HIS A 62 -12.68 -3.22 0.55
N ASP A 63 -11.95 -2.53 -0.34
CA ASP A 63 -12.60 -1.67 -1.34
C ASP A 63 -12.45 -2.17 -2.79
N GLY A 64 -11.74 -3.28 -3.00
CA GLY A 64 -11.58 -3.91 -4.32
C GLY A 64 -10.71 -3.07 -5.27
N ALA A 65 -10.69 -3.46 -6.55
CA ALA A 65 -9.96 -2.72 -7.56
C ALA A 65 -10.69 -1.43 -7.97
N ILE A 66 -9.93 -0.49 -8.52
CA ILE A 66 -10.44 0.75 -9.14
C ILE A 66 -10.27 0.70 -10.66
N SER A 67 -10.97 1.59 -11.35
CA SER A 67 -10.72 1.91 -12.75
C SER A 67 -9.98 3.25 -12.88
N ILE A 68 -8.94 3.27 -13.70
CA ILE A 68 -8.22 4.48 -14.12
C ILE A 68 -8.31 4.67 -15.63
N SER A 69 -8.27 5.92 -16.08
CA SER A 69 -8.24 6.25 -17.50
C SER A 69 -6.91 5.85 -18.16
N TYR A 70 -6.91 5.71 -19.48
CA TYR A 70 -5.68 5.52 -20.25
C TYR A 70 -4.66 6.65 -20.01
N SER A 71 -5.15 7.88 -19.87
CA SER A 71 -4.29 9.04 -19.61
C SER A 71 -3.60 8.96 -18.25
N GLU A 72 -4.29 8.44 -17.22
CA GLU A 72 -3.70 8.19 -15.90
C GLU A 72 -2.69 7.05 -15.96
N LEU A 73 -3.00 5.96 -16.67
CA LEU A 73 -2.09 4.82 -16.90
C LEU A 73 -0.75 5.27 -17.51
N LEU A 74 -0.80 6.10 -18.55
CA LEU A 74 0.40 6.65 -19.19
C LEU A 74 1.18 7.57 -18.25
N LYS A 75 0.49 8.43 -17.48
CA LYS A 75 1.13 9.37 -16.55
C LYS A 75 1.87 8.68 -15.41
N ILE A 76 1.36 7.54 -14.93
CA ILE A 76 2.05 6.74 -13.90
C ILE A 76 3.16 5.85 -14.48
N GLY A 77 3.35 5.85 -15.80
CA GLY A 77 4.37 5.02 -16.47
C GLY A 77 4.06 3.52 -16.44
N ALA A 78 2.80 3.14 -16.27
CA ALA A 78 2.40 1.74 -16.27
C ALA A 78 2.44 1.14 -17.68
N SER A 79 2.61 -0.19 -17.76
CA SER A 79 2.66 -0.92 -19.03
C SER A 79 1.31 -0.87 -19.75
N ASN A 80 1.35 -0.81 -21.09
CA ASN A 80 0.15 -0.97 -21.92
C ASN A 80 -0.46 -2.39 -21.83
N ASN A 81 0.22 -3.34 -21.17
CA ASN A 81 -0.29 -4.68 -20.88
C ASN A 81 -1.28 -4.71 -19.70
N SER A 82 -1.48 -3.57 -19.00
CA SER A 82 -2.44 -3.48 -17.90
C SER A 82 -3.86 -3.89 -18.33
N VAL A 83 -4.58 -4.52 -17.40
CA VAL A 83 -5.90 -5.10 -17.66
C VAL A 83 -6.90 -4.02 -18.05
N LEU A 84 -7.42 -4.11 -19.27
CA LEU A 84 -8.55 -3.30 -19.74
C LEU A 84 -9.87 -3.92 -19.26
N LEU A 85 -10.69 -3.10 -18.61
CA LEU A 85 -11.99 -3.51 -18.10
C LEU A 85 -13.06 -3.45 -19.21
N PRO A 86 -14.01 -4.41 -19.24
CA PRO A 86 -15.17 -4.33 -20.10
C PRO A 86 -16.03 -3.08 -19.81
N ALA A 87 -16.76 -2.58 -20.82
CA ALA A 87 -17.68 -1.46 -20.64
C ALA A 87 -18.74 -1.72 -19.56
N ALA A 88 -19.20 -2.98 -19.43
CA ALA A 88 -20.12 -3.41 -18.38
C ALA A 88 -19.57 -3.24 -16.94
N ARG A 89 -18.25 -3.06 -16.80
CA ARG A 89 -17.56 -2.82 -15.52
C ARG A 89 -17.15 -1.34 -15.35
N GLY A 90 -17.61 -0.46 -16.24
CA GLY A 90 -17.25 0.96 -16.28
C GLY A 90 -16.12 1.31 -17.25
N GLY A 91 -15.51 0.32 -17.92
CA GLY A 91 -14.36 0.53 -18.80
C GLY A 91 -13.11 1.00 -18.04
N GLY A 92 -12.11 1.49 -18.78
CA GLY A 92 -10.82 1.92 -18.24
C GLY A 92 -9.90 0.75 -17.86
N TYR A 93 -8.86 1.04 -17.08
CA TYR A 93 -7.84 0.06 -16.70
C TYR A 93 -7.96 -0.28 -15.23
N MET A 94 -7.95 -1.58 -14.94
CA MET A 94 -7.97 -2.10 -13.58
C MET A 94 -6.68 -1.72 -12.87
N ALA A 95 -6.81 -1.12 -11.69
CA ALA A 95 -5.70 -0.77 -10.82
C ALA A 95 -6.09 -0.99 -9.37
N TRP A 96 -5.11 -0.88 -8.47
CA TRP A 96 -5.33 -0.91 -7.03
C TRP A 96 -4.47 0.17 -6.37
N LEU A 97 -4.96 0.77 -5.29
CA LEU A 97 -4.20 1.77 -4.57
C LEU A 97 -3.16 1.10 -3.66
N GLU A 98 -1.92 1.59 -3.74
CA GLU A 98 -0.78 1.07 -2.97
C GLU A 98 -1.02 1.02 -1.46
N VAL A 99 -1.74 1.99 -0.87
CA VAL A 99 -2.04 1.96 0.58
C VAL A 99 -2.89 0.75 0.98
N TYR A 100 -3.83 0.32 0.13
CA TYR A 100 -4.63 -0.87 0.41
C TYR A 100 -3.81 -2.14 0.23
N HIS A 101 -2.91 -2.19 -0.76
CA HIS A 101 -1.96 -3.29 -0.92
C HIS A 101 -1.00 -3.38 0.28
N GLN A 102 -0.48 -2.26 0.77
CA GLN A 102 0.39 -2.20 1.95
C GLN A 102 -0.34 -2.67 3.22
N LEU A 103 -1.59 -2.23 3.43
CA LEU A 103 -2.43 -2.69 4.53
C LEU A 103 -2.77 -4.18 4.41
N HIS A 104 -3.02 -4.68 3.18
CA HIS A 104 -3.18 -6.10 2.91
C HIS A 104 -1.92 -6.89 3.30
N CYS A 105 -0.74 -6.46 2.85
CA CYS A 105 0.53 -7.09 3.18
C CYS A 105 0.75 -7.14 4.70
N LEU A 106 0.47 -6.03 5.41
CA LEU A 106 0.59 -5.95 6.86
C LEU A 106 -0.36 -6.93 7.56
N HIS A 107 -1.62 -6.98 7.14
CA HIS A 107 -2.61 -7.91 7.71
C HIS A 107 -2.21 -9.37 7.44
N THR A 108 -1.77 -9.70 6.23
CA THR A 108 -1.31 -11.04 5.88
C THR A 108 -0.09 -11.48 6.72
N LEU A 109 0.87 -10.57 6.96
CA LEU A 109 2.00 -10.84 7.86
C LEU A 109 1.54 -11.10 9.30
N TRP A 110 0.57 -10.33 9.80
CA TRP A 110 0.00 -10.54 11.13
C TRP A 110 -0.79 -11.85 11.23
N GLN A 111 -1.59 -12.20 10.22
CA GLN A 111 -2.28 -13.50 10.16
C GLN A 111 -1.28 -14.67 10.20
N ASN A 112 -0.12 -14.52 9.56
CA ASN A 112 0.94 -15.52 9.56
C ASN A 112 1.57 -15.73 10.96
N THR A 113 1.36 -14.82 11.94
CA THR A 113 1.76 -15.06 13.34
C THR A 113 0.72 -15.89 14.12
N TRP A 114 -0.45 -16.17 13.52
CA TRP A 114 -1.56 -16.93 14.13
C TRP A 114 -1.98 -18.14 13.28
N PRO A 115 -1.05 -19.06 12.95
CA PRO A 115 -1.28 -20.10 11.96
C PRO A 115 -2.37 -21.11 12.35
N THR A 116 -2.56 -21.36 13.65
CA THR A 116 -3.62 -22.25 14.16
C THR A 116 -5.02 -21.69 13.92
N TYR A 117 -5.19 -20.36 13.98
CA TYR A 117 -6.49 -19.72 13.79
C TYR A 117 -6.81 -19.55 12.31
N TYR A 118 -5.87 -19.01 11.53
CA TYR A 118 -6.05 -18.80 10.09
C TYR A 118 -5.81 -20.08 9.26
N ASN A 119 -5.71 -21.23 9.93
CA ASN A 119 -5.90 -22.57 9.39
C ASN A 119 -4.91 -22.96 8.28
N ALA A 120 -3.63 -23.05 8.66
CA ALA A 120 -2.73 -24.21 8.48
C ALA A 120 -2.99 -25.24 7.34
N THR A 121 -3.43 -24.83 6.14
CA THR A 121 -3.32 -25.66 4.92
C THR A 121 -2.72 -24.86 3.76
N GLN A 122 -2.90 -23.54 3.76
CA GLN A 122 -2.09 -22.61 2.94
C GLN A 122 -0.79 -22.18 3.65
N LEU A 123 -0.81 -22.15 4.98
CA LEU A 123 0.33 -21.81 5.85
C LEU A 123 1.27 -23.01 6.11
N GLU A 124 0.81 -24.24 5.85
CA GLU A 124 1.50 -25.49 6.21
C GLU A 124 2.45 -26.05 5.15
N SER A 125 2.62 -25.37 4.04
CA SER A 125 3.76 -25.69 3.18
C SER A 125 5.02 -25.15 3.87
N GLU A 126 5.67 -25.97 4.70
CA GLU A 126 7.09 -25.78 5.05
C GLU A 126 7.99 -25.76 3.80
N ASP A 127 7.42 -26.11 2.65
CA ASP A 127 7.98 -25.86 1.33
C ASP A 127 8.23 -24.35 1.12
N LYS A 128 9.52 -24.00 1.13
CA LYS A 128 10.02 -22.67 0.82
C LYS A 128 9.58 -22.19 -0.56
N ASP A 129 9.27 -23.11 -1.48
CA ASP A 129 8.87 -22.79 -2.84
C ASP A 129 7.36 -22.60 -3.02
N SER A 130 6.58 -22.72 -1.95
CA SER A 130 5.14 -22.53 -2.05
C SER A 130 4.78 -21.09 -2.45
N ILE A 131 3.68 -20.98 -3.21
CA ILE A 131 3.12 -19.69 -3.62
C ILE A 131 2.80 -18.83 -2.38
N TYR A 132 2.36 -19.46 -1.30
CA TYR A 132 2.04 -18.76 -0.06
C TYR A 132 3.31 -18.15 0.56
N ARG A 133 4.39 -18.91 0.70
CA ARG A 133 5.66 -18.40 1.24
C ARG A 133 6.21 -17.25 0.40
N LYS A 134 6.18 -17.39 -0.93
CA LYS A 134 6.56 -16.31 -1.87
C LYS A 134 5.70 -15.06 -1.72
N HIS A 135 4.41 -15.22 -1.45
CA HIS A 135 3.51 -14.10 -1.17
C HIS A 135 3.90 -13.38 0.13
N ILE A 136 4.20 -14.10 1.20
CA ILE A 136 4.65 -13.47 2.46
C ILE A 136 6.00 -12.76 2.27
N ASP A 137 6.92 -13.32 1.49
CA ASP A 137 8.21 -12.67 1.18
C ASP A 137 8.01 -11.38 0.37
N HIS A 138 7.10 -11.39 -0.62
CA HIS A 138 6.67 -10.19 -1.35
C HIS A 138 6.08 -9.14 -0.40
N CYS A 139 5.21 -9.54 0.52
CA CYS A 139 4.61 -8.62 1.50
C CYS A 139 5.67 -7.96 2.37
N ALA A 140 6.63 -8.74 2.87
CA ALA A 140 7.73 -8.22 3.69
C ALA A 140 8.63 -7.25 2.90
N ASP A 141 9.01 -7.61 1.66
CA ASP A 141 9.89 -6.76 0.86
C ASP A 141 9.18 -5.50 0.35
N ASN A 142 7.91 -5.57 -0.06
CA ASN A 142 7.14 -4.40 -0.46
C ASN A 142 7.03 -3.37 0.68
N LEU A 143 6.71 -3.83 1.89
CA LEU A 143 6.66 -2.96 3.08
C LEU A 143 8.04 -2.41 3.45
N ARG A 144 9.11 -3.22 3.37
CA ARG A 144 10.48 -2.73 3.58
C ARG A 144 10.81 -1.60 2.59
N GLN A 145 10.56 -1.80 1.30
CA GLN A 145 10.81 -0.78 0.26
C GLN A 145 10.01 0.49 0.53
N LYS A 146 8.73 0.35 0.91
CA LYS A 146 7.86 1.48 1.24
C LYS A 146 8.38 2.25 2.46
N LEU A 147 8.74 1.57 3.55
CA LEU A 147 9.29 2.22 4.75
C LEU A 147 10.61 2.93 4.47
N MET A 148 11.47 2.37 3.62
CA MET A 148 12.71 3.03 3.19
C MET A 148 12.48 4.21 2.25
N CYS A 149 11.43 4.15 1.42
CA CYS A 149 11.04 5.25 0.53
C CYS A 149 10.50 6.44 1.33
N ASP A 150 9.68 6.18 2.35
CA ASP A 150 9.16 7.21 3.23
C ASP A 150 10.21 7.74 4.22
N ALA A 151 11.15 6.89 4.63
CA ALA A 151 12.27 7.19 5.52
C ALA A 151 11.86 8.13 6.68
N ASP A 152 10.95 7.67 7.54
CA ASP A 152 10.43 8.47 8.63
C ASP A 152 11.55 8.95 9.57
N VAL A 153 11.72 10.27 9.65
CA VAL A 153 12.74 10.94 10.46
C VAL A 153 12.22 11.39 11.84
N GLY A 154 11.01 10.96 12.23
CA GLY A 154 10.49 11.13 13.57
C GLY A 154 11.44 10.54 14.63
N ILE A 155 11.54 11.21 15.78
CA ILE A 155 12.46 10.83 16.86
C ILE A 155 11.68 10.18 18.00
N ILE A 156 12.09 8.97 18.36
CA ILE A 156 11.61 8.28 19.56
C ILE A 156 12.49 8.70 20.74
N THR A 157 11.85 9.20 21.81
CA THR A 157 12.52 9.50 23.08
C THR A 157 12.34 8.35 24.07
N TYR A 158 12.95 8.49 25.25
CA TYR A 158 12.87 7.50 26.32
C TYR A 158 12.36 8.14 27.61
N ASP A 159 11.55 7.40 28.35
CA ASP A 159 10.96 7.81 29.62
C ASP A 159 11.43 6.89 30.76
N TRP A 160 11.48 7.45 31.98
CA TRP A 160 11.69 6.66 33.21
C TRP A 160 10.35 6.21 33.78
N LEU A 161 10.22 4.91 34.06
CA LEU A 161 9.06 4.34 34.74
C LEU A 161 9.47 3.78 36.11
N GLU A 162 8.68 4.08 37.14
CA GLU A 162 8.98 3.78 38.55
C GLU A 162 9.37 2.31 38.82
N LYS A 163 8.84 1.36 38.03
CA LYS A 163 9.08 -0.09 38.19
C LYS A 163 10.07 -0.67 37.18
N HIS A 164 10.71 0.16 36.36
CA HIS A 164 11.65 -0.29 35.32
C HIS A 164 13.08 0.08 35.71
N LYS A 165 14.00 -0.87 35.58
CA LYS A 165 15.43 -0.66 35.89
C LYS A 165 16.17 0.13 34.81
N SER A 166 15.57 0.27 33.63
CA SER A 166 16.11 0.95 32.46
C SER A 166 15.05 1.85 31.86
N PRO A 167 15.44 2.94 31.18
CA PRO A 167 14.48 3.82 30.50
C PRO A 167 13.79 3.07 29.35
N VAL A 168 12.52 3.36 29.12
CA VAL A 168 11.68 2.69 28.12
C VAL A 168 11.42 3.63 26.94
N PRO A 169 11.40 3.12 25.68
CA PRO A 169 11.11 3.97 24.53
C PRO A 169 9.66 4.43 24.53
N ASN A 170 9.43 5.69 24.17
CA ASN A 170 8.12 6.30 24.00
C ASN A 170 7.78 6.43 22.51
N PHE A 171 7.01 5.48 22.00
CA PHE A 171 6.59 5.42 20.60
C PHE A 171 5.34 6.28 20.29
N ASN A 172 4.82 7.03 21.27
CA ASN A 172 3.70 7.95 21.04
C ASN A 172 4.21 9.25 20.41
N THR A 173 4.83 9.15 19.24
CA THR A 173 5.39 10.28 18.47
C THR A 173 4.34 10.90 17.57
N VAL A 174 4.58 12.14 17.14
CA VAL A 174 3.73 12.87 16.20
C VAL A 174 4.24 12.63 14.79
N HIS A 175 3.34 12.31 13.87
CA HIS A 175 3.62 12.06 12.46
C HIS A 175 2.76 12.96 11.59
N ARG A 176 3.26 13.29 10.41
CA ARG A 176 2.52 14.06 9.42
C ARG A 176 1.88 13.11 8.41
N CYS A 177 0.58 12.91 8.52
CA CYS A 177 -0.17 11.91 7.77
C CYS A 177 -1.04 12.56 6.70
N ARG A 178 -1.25 11.87 5.56
CA ARG A 178 -2.26 12.28 4.58
C ARG A 178 -3.65 11.99 5.16
N ASP A 179 -4.63 12.80 4.79
CA ASP A 179 -6.03 12.52 5.13
C ASP A 179 -6.50 11.23 4.45
N LEU A 180 -6.52 10.16 5.23
CA LEU A 180 -6.87 8.82 4.76
C LEU A 180 -8.34 8.73 4.33
N LYS A 181 -9.23 9.56 4.90
CA LYS A 181 -10.65 9.59 4.53
C LYS A 181 -10.82 10.11 3.10
N ARG A 182 -10.03 11.12 2.71
CA ARG A 182 -10.03 11.64 1.34
C ARG A 182 -9.49 10.62 0.34
N VAL A 183 -8.47 9.84 0.72
CA VAL A 183 -7.98 8.71 -0.09
C VAL A 183 -9.07 7.65 -0.28
N TRP A 184 -9.74 7.25 0.80
CA TRP A 184 -10.82 6.27 0.75
C TRP A 184 -12.02 6.75 -0.06
N SER A 185 -12.43 8.01 0.09
CA SER A 185 -13.50 8.60 -0.73
C SER A 185 -13.14 8.55 -2.22
N TRP A 186 -11.92 8.97 -2.58
CA TRP A 186 -11.46 8.93 -3.96
C TRP A 186 -11.41 7.51 -4.52
N HIS A 187 -11.03 6.53 -3.70
CA HIS A 187 -11.05 5.12 -4.10
C HIS A 187 -12.49 4.63 -4.32
N ALA A 188 -13.40 4.95 -3.39
CA ALA A 188 -14.81 4.55 -3.45
C ALA A 188 -15.49 5.01 -4.74
N ASP A 189 -15.25 6.25 -5.16
CA ASP A 189 -15.81 6.83 -6.39
C ASP A 189 -15.34 6.15 -7.68
N ARG A 190 -14.26 5.35 -7.59
CA ARG A 190 -13.58 4.74 -8.75
C ARG A 190 -13.61 3.22 -8.74
N ARG A 191 -14.29 2.61 -7.77
CA ARG A 191 -14.37 1.15 -7.67
C ARG A 191 -14.89 0.56 -8.98
N VAL A 192 -14.27 -0.54 -9.40
CA VAL A 192 -14.74 -1.31 -10.56
C VAL A 192 -16.19 -1.73 -10.29
N LEU A 193 -17.09 -1.39 -11.20
CA LEU A 193 -18.51 -1.68 -11.05
C LEU A 193 -18.72 -3.19 -10.96
N ARG A 194 -19.60 -3.65 -10.06
CA ARG A 194 -20.02 -5.05 -10.04
C ARG A 194 -21.02 -5.29 -11.16
N SER A 195 -20.78 -6.30 -11.99
CA SER A 195 -21.74 -6.78 -12.99
C SER A 195 -22.46 -8.04 -12.50
N GLY A 196 -23.60 -8.39 -13.11
CA GLY A 196 -24.37 -9.59 -12.74
C GLY A 196 -23.62 -10.92 -12.84
N SER A 197 -22.53 -10.98 -13.62
CA SER A 197 -21.47 -11.98 -13.47
C SER A 197 -20.29 -11.36 -12.71
N ASP A 198 -19.84 -11.96 -11.61
CA ASP A 198 -18.65 -11.52 -10.89
C ASP A 198 -17.35 -11.79 -11.68
N GLU A 199 -17.41 -12.63 -12.72
CA GLU A 199 -16.27 -13.02 -13.55
C GLU A 199 -15.78 -11.87 -14.46
N LEU A 200 -14.48 -11.58 -14.38
CA LEU A 200 -13.80 -10.66 -15.29
C LEU A 200 -13.50 -11.38 -16.61
N VAL A 201 -14.10 -10.91 -17.69
CA VAL A 201 -13.86 -11.44 -19.03
C VAL A 201 -12.61 -10.81 -19.63
N LYS A 202 -11.70 -11.62 -20.16
CA LYS A 202 -10.51 -11.17 -20.88
C LYS A 202 -10.92 -10.43 -22.17
N MET A 203 -10.47 -9.19 -22.32
CA MET A 203 -10.75 -8.38 -23.52
C MET A 203 -9.97 -8.91 -24.74
N PRO A 204 -10.48 -8.76 -25.98
CA PRO A 204 -9.84 -9.32 -27.18
C PRO A 204 -8.38 -8.90 -27.41
N ASN A 205 -8.00 -7.69 -26.98
CA ASN A 205 -6.65 -7.15 -27.15
C ASN A 205 -5.80 -7.25 -25.88
N SER A 206 -6.21 -8.05 -24.89
CA SER A 206 -5.43 -8.24 -23.66
C SER A 206 -4.16 -9.03 -23.92
N VAL A 207 -3.03 -8.48 -23.50
CA VAL A 207 -1.73 -9.15 -23.50
C VAL A 207 -1.65 -10.14 -22.33
N VAL A 208 -1.18 -11.36 -22.59
CA VAL A 208 -0.93 -12.37 -21.55
C VAL A 208 0.58 -12.55 -21.44
N LEU A 209 1.09 -12.38 -20.23
CA LEU A 209 2.48 -12.66 -19.90
C LEU A 209 2.61 -14.15 -19.57
N ASP A 210 3.74 -14.75 -19.95
CA ASP A 210 4.10 -16.14 -19.67
C ASP A 210 4.77 -16.32 -18.30
N HIS A 211 5.16 -15.22 -17.66
CA HIS A 211 5.68 -15.17 -16.29
C HIS A 211 5.22 -13.90 -15.55
N LEU A 212 5.30 -13.93 -14.22
CA LEU A 212 5.12 -12.72 -13.41
C LEU A 212 6.28 -11.75 -13.71
N PRO A 213 5.98 -10.45 -13.91
CA PRO A 213 6.99 -9.44 -14.18
C PRO A 213 7.94 -9.19 -12.99
#